data_AF-G7SEZ0-F1
#
_entry.id   AF-G7SEZ0-F1
#
_cell.length_a   1.000
_cell.length_b   1.000
_cell.length_c   1.000
_cell.angle_alpha   90.00
_cell.angle_beta   90.00
_cell.angle_gamma   90.00
#
_symmetry.space_group_name_H-M   'P 1'
#
loop_
_entity.id
_entity.type
_entity.pdbx_description
1 polymer ?
#
loop_
_entity_poly.entity_id
_entity_poly.type
_entity_poly.pdbx_seq_one_letter_code
_entity_poly.pdbx_strand_id
1 'polypeptide(L)' 'MVYTDKDRVDIAWKQYSNYSMGDVVKINDSQYTIGTVRKGLKDATGLDGYIVEEPDGNVTVLFQGSKGPGKEG' A
#
# COMPACT_ATOMS: atom_id res chain seq x y z
N MET A 1 7.62 -4.95 -15.90
CA MET A 1 6.27 -4.60 -16.41
C MET A 1 6.10 -3.10 -16.24
N VAL A 2 5.46 -2.39 -17.17
CA VAL A 2 5.19 -0.95 -17.01
C VAL A 2 3.72 -0.79 -16.63
N TYR A 3 3.46 -0.20 -15.46
CA TYR A 3 2.09 0.06 -15.00
C TYR A 3 1.40 1.10 -15.88
N THR A 4 0.14 0.85 -16.24
CA THR A 4 -0.72 1.86 -16.88
C THR A 4 -1.13 2.94 -15.87
N ASP A 5 -1.67 4.07 -16.35
CA ASP A 5 -2.18 5.10 -15.44
C ASP A 5 -3.33 4.59 -14.55
N LYS A 6 -4.17 3.69 -15.08
CA LYS A 6 -5.20 3.03 -14.27
C LYS A 6 -4.58 2.12 -13.21
N ASP A 7 -3.56 1.33 -13.56
CA ASP A 7 -2.88 0.47 -12.58
C ASP A 7 -2.26 1.33 -11.47
N ARG A 8 -1.65 2.47 -11.80
CA ARG A 8 -1.09 3.41 -10.82
C ARG A 8 -2.15 3.96 -9.86
N VAL A 9 -3.34 4.29 -10.38
CA VAL A 9 -4.48 4.70 -9.54
C VAL A 9 -4.93 3.53 -8.65
N ASP A 10 -5.03 2.32 -9.19
CA ASP A 10 -5.44 1.14 -8.43
C ASP A 10 -4.42 0.80 -7.32
N ILE A 11 -3.11 0.99 -7.57
CA ILE A 11 -2.03 0.89 -6.58
C ILE A 11 -2.21 1.92 -5.46
N ALA A 12 -2.46 3.18 -5.81
CA ALA A 12 -2.67 4.24 -4.81
C ALA A 12 -3.85 3.94 -3.88
N TRP A 13 -4.95 3.39 -4.41
CA TRP A 13 -6.09 2.97 -3.58
C TRP A 13 -5.76 1.87 -2.57
N LYS A 14 -4.71 1.06 -2.79
CA LYS A 14 -4.31 0.02 -1.84
C LYS A 14 -3.80 0.58 -0.51
N GLN A 15 -3.40 1.85 -0.45
CA GLN A 15 -3.02 2.49 0.81
C GLN A 15 -4.16 2.54 1.86
N TYR A 16 -5.42 2.41 1.42
CA TYR A 16 -6.59 2.39 2.30
C TYR A 16 -7.09 0.98 2.63
N SER A 17 -6.42 -0.06 2.11
CA SER A 17 -6.71 -1.45 2.46
C SER A 17 -6.08 -1.82 3.81
N ASN A 18 -6.61 -2.87 4.44
CA ASN A 18 -6.04 -3.42 5.66
C ASN A 18 -5.20 -4.64 5.31
N TYR A 19 -3.90 -4.57 5.60
CA TYR A 19 -2.97 -5.68 5.37
C TYR A 19 -2.29 -6.12 6.66
N SER A 20 -1.95 -7.40 6.68
CA SER A 20 -1.05 -8.05 7.64
C SER A 20 0.28 -8.39 6.99
N MET A 21 1.30 -8.66 7.81
CA MET A 21 2.58 -9.17 7.32
C MET A 21 2.37 -10.50 6.58
N GLY A 22 2.93 -10.62 5.38
CA GLY A 22 2.78 -11.79 4.51
C GLY A 22 1.63 -11.69 3.50
N ASP A 23 0.76 -10.67 3.61
CA ASP A 23 -0.33 -10.50 2.66
C ASP A 23 0.18 -10.15 1.26
N VAL A 24 -0.47 -10.71 0.25
CA VAL A 24 -0.18 -10.41 -1.16
C VAL A 24 -1.02 -9.22 -1.61
N VAL A 25 -0.36 -8.18 -2.09
CA VAL A 25 -1.01 -6.99 -2.63
C VAL A 25 -1.25 -7.18 -4.13
N LYS A 26 -2.53 -7.12 -4.54
CA LYS A 26 -2.94 -7.30 -5.93
C LYS A 26 -3.82 -6.16 -6.45
N ILE A 27 -3.72 -5.84 -7.73
CA ILE A 27 -4.53 -4.84 -8.45
C ILE A 27 -5.23 -5.45 -9.66
N ASN A 28 -6.05 -4.64 -10.33
CA ASN A 28 -6.73 -5.01 -11.58
C ASN A 28 -7.54 -6.32 -11.43
N ASP A 29 -8.50 -6.29 -10.50
CA ASP A 29 -9.33 -7.47 -10.15
C ASP A 29 -8.51 -8.74 -9.80
N SER A 30 -7.40 -8.55 -9.08
CA SER A 30 -6.47 -9.61 -8.68
C SER A 30 -5.63 -10.23 -9.80
N GLN A 31 -5.62 -9.66 -11.02
CA GLN A 31 -4.79 -10.14 -12.12
C GLN A 31 -3.30 -9.87 -11.93
N TYR A 32 -2.93 -8.73 -11.34
CA TYR A 32 -1.54 -8.35 -11.14
C TYR A 32 -1.17 -8.36 -9.66
N THR A 33 -0.05 -9.00 -9.36
CA THR A 33 0.56 -8.97 -8.03
C THR A 33 1.61 -7.86 -8.00
N ILE A 34 1.43 -6.89 -7.10
CA ILE A 34 2.45 -5.89 -6.81
C ILE A 34 3.57 -6.56 -6.01
N GLY A 35 3.21 -7.26 -4.92
CA GLY A 35 4.20 -7.89 -4.06
C GLY A 35 3.62 -8.39 -2.74
N THR A 36 4.50 -8.65 -1.78
CA THR A 36 4.15 -9.15 -0.44
C THR A 36 4.46 -8.13 0.64
N VAL A 37 3.52 -7.92 1.56
CA VAL A 37 3.72 -7.01 2.69
C VAL A 37 4.77 -7.59 3.63
N ARG A 38 5.88 -6.86 3.80
CA ARG A 38 6.95 -7.23 4.75
C ARG A 38 6.79 -6.57 6.10
N LYS A 39 6.23 -5.36 6.12
CA LYS A 39 6.10 -4.57 7.35
C LYS A 39 4.95 -3.57 7.25
N GLY A 40 4.14 -3.51 8.29
CA GLY A 40 3.25 -2.38 8.54
C GLY A 40 3.99 -1.24 9.22
N LEU A 41 3.78 -0.02 8.74
CA LEU A 41 4.22 1.22 9.36
C LEU A 41 3.03 1.80 10.12
N LYS A 42 3.21 2.07 11.41
CA LYS A 42 2.25 2.80 12.22
C LYS A 42 3.05 3.76 13.09
N ASP A 43 2.70 5.04 13.01
CA ASP A 43 3.31 6.07 13.83
C ASP A 43 2.28 6.80 14.69
N ALA A 44 2.73 7.37 15.81
CA ALA A 44 1.89 8.12 16.74
C ALA A 44 1.25 9.37 16.10
N THR A 45 1.84 9.89 15.02
CA THR A 45 1.29 11.02 14.23
C THR A 45 0.11 10.65 13.33
N GLY A 46 -0.25 9.37 13.26
CA GLY A 46 -1.31 8.87 12.37
C GLY A 46 -0.84 8.60 10.94
N LEU A 47 0.48 8.65 10.70
CA LEU A 47 1.08 8.17 9.46
C LEU A 47 1.11 6.64 9.49
N ASP A 48 0.14 6.03 8.82
CA ASP A 48 0.06 4.57 8.62
C ASP A 48 0.57 4.21 7.22
N GLY A 49 1.09 3.00 7.04
CA GLY A 49 1.47 2.52 5.72
C GLY A 49 1.96 1.08 5.69
N TYR A 50 2.42 0.64 4.52
CA TYR A 50 2.92 -0.72 4.30
C TYR A 50 4.14 -0.71 3.41
N ILE A 51 5.11 -1.55 3.75
CA ILE A 51 6.26 -1.88 2.90
C ILE A 51 5.92 -3.17 2.16
N VAL A 52 5.86 -3.08 0.83
CA VAL A 52 5.56 -4.18 -0.08
C VAL A 52 6.81 -4.51 -0.87
N GLU A 53 7.29 -5.74 -0.73
CA GLU A 53 8.42 -6.27 -1.52
C GLU A 53 7.89 -6.90 -2.80
N GLU A 54 8.35 -6.37 -3.93
CA GLU A 54 8.01 -6.86 -5.26
C GLU A 54 8.86 -8.10 -5.62
N PRO A 55 8.37 -8.99 -6.50
CA PRO A 55 9.10 -10.22 -6.85
C PRO A 55 10.49 -10.01 -7.48
N ASP A 56 10.72 -8.83 -8.06
CA ASP A 56 11.99 -8.45 -8.69
C ASP A 56 12.98 -7.80 -7.70
N GLY A 57 12.62 -7.72 -6.42
CA GLY A 57 13.43 -7.11 -5.36
C GLY A 57 13.22 -5.61 -5.19
N ASN A 58 12.36 -4.98 -6.00
CA ASN A 58 11.93 -3.61 -5.75
C ASN A 58 11.06 -3.50 -4.51
N VAL A 59 10.99 -2.31 -3.93
CA VAL A 59 10.17 -2.04 -2.75
C VAL A 59 9.20 -0.91 -3.06
N THR A 60 7.91 -1.23 -2.97
CA THR A 60 6.82 -0.26 -3.03
C THR A 60 6.37 0.09 -1.62
N VAL A 61 6.28 1.38 -1.30
CA VAL A 61 5.77 1.84 -0.01
C VAL A 61 4.39 2.48 -0.19
N LEU A 62 3.39 1.86 0.43
CA LEU A 62 2.02 2.36 0.45
C LEU A 62 1.85 3.26 1.68
N PHE A 63 1.97 4.56 1.52
CA PHE A 63 1.72 5.52 2.60
C PHE A 63 0.26 5.94 2.61
N GLN A 64 -0.40 5.75 3.74
CA GLN A 64 -1.76 6.21 3.92
C GLN A 64 -1.76 7.70 4.27
N GLY A 65 -2.32 8.51 3.38
CA GLY A 65 -2.59 9.92 3.67
C GLY A 65 -3.56 10.10 4.84
N SER A 66 -3.68 11.34 5.34
CA SER A 66 -4.52 11.64 6.51
C SER A 66 -5.94 11.08 6.35
N LYS A 67 -6.39 10.31 7.35
CA LYS A 67 -7.73 9.69 7.38
C LYS A 67 -8.85 10.68 7.72
N GLY A 68 -8.50 11.91 8.08
CA GLY A 68 -9.42 13.00 8.40
C GLY A 68 -8.67 14.21 8.95
N PRO A 69 -9.37 15.33 9.22
CA PRO A 69 -8.82 16.35 10.12
C PRO A 69 -8.53 15.67 11.47
N GLY A 70 -7.36 15.91 12.05
CA GLY A 70 -7.00 15.34 13.35
C GLY A 70 -8.10 15.62 14.39
N LYS A 71 -8.25 14.73 15.38
CA LYS A 71 -9.11 15.06 16.53
C LYS A 71 -8.65 16.41 17.07
N GLU A 72 -9.60 17.33 17.23
CA GLU A 72 -9.39 18.57 17.97
C GLU A 72 -8.77 18.22 19.33
N GLY A 73 -7.72 18.94 19.69
CA GLY A 73 -7.00 18.78 20.96
C GLY A 73 -7.84 19.15 22.16
#